data_AF-A0A9D3A1H0-F1
#
_entry.id   AF-A0A9D3A1H0-F1
#
_cell.length_a   1.000
_cell.length_b   1.000
_cell.length_c   1.000
_cell.angle_alpha   90.00
_cell.angle_beta   90.00
_cell.angle_gamma   90.00
#
_symmetry.space_group_name_H-M   'P 1'
#
loop_
_entity.id
_entity.type
_entity.pdbx_description
1 polymer ?
#
loop_
_entity_poly.entity_id
_entity_poly.type
_entity_poly.pdbx_seq_one_letter_code
_entity_poly.pdbx_strand_id
1 'polypeptide(L)'
;MSISPQIIHLLCLGGIAFVVTYFCVPLAKRIAFKFNAIDYPSARRVNKTPMPRMGGIAMFMGVMAALVFELVGEVVFDWHELYRSARFLQVNYVGVLAGLTV
;
A
#
# COMPACT_ATOMS: atom_id res chain seq x y z
N MET A 1 -2.53 9.25 -29.06
CA MET A 1 -1.95 9.08 -27.70
C MET A 1 -2.27 7.65 -27.27
N SER A 2 -1.48 6.66 -27.71
CA SER A 2 -1.71 5.27 -27.28
C SER A 2 -1.23 5.14 -25.85
N ILE A 3 -2.14 4.85 -24.92
CA ILE A 3 -1.82 4.52 -23.53
C ILE A 3 -0.96 3.25 -23.59
N SER A 4 0.28 3.33 -23.10
CA SER A 4 1.15 2.16 -23.06
C SER A 4 0.59 1.13 -22.09
N PRO A 5 0.69 -0.18 -22.41
CA PRO A 5 0.20 -1.26 -21.55
C PRO A 5 0.70 -1.15 -20.10
N GLN A 6 1.94 -0.70 -19.89
CA GLN A 6 2.52 -0.37 -18.57
C GLN A 6 1.67 0.56 -17.69
N ILE A 7 1.06 1.60 -18.28
CA ILE A 7 0.22 2.54 -17.52
C ILE A 7 -1.06 1.83 -17.06
N ILE A 8 -1.61 0.95 -17.89
CA ILE A 8 -2.81 0.18 -17.54
C ILE A 8 -2.52 -0.76 -16.37
N HIS A 9 -1.38 -1.46 -16.37
CA HIS A 9 -0.97 -2.30 -15.25
C HIS A 9 -0.82 -1.51 -13.94
N LEU A 10 -0.15 -0.37 -13.98
CA LEU A 10 0.03 0.47 -12.79
C LEU A 10 -1.30 0.99 -12.24
N LEU A 11 -2.24 1.37 -13.12
CA LEU A 11 -3.58 1.79 -12.72
C LEU A 11 -4.39 0.64 -12.13
N CYS A 12 -4.28 -0.58 -12.67
CA CYS A 12 -4.93 -1.77 -12.10
C CYS A 12 -4.41 -2.08 -10.70
N LEU A 13 -3.08 -2.11 -10.51
CA LEU A 13 -2.46 -2.37 -9.20
C LEU A 13 -2.82 -1.30 -8.17
N GLY A 14 -2.70 -0.02 -8.56
CA GLY A 14 -3.08 1.11 -7.70
C GLY A 14 -4.56 1.07 -7.35
N GLY A 15 -5.43 0.71 -8.30
CA GLY A 15 -6.86 0.53 -8.09
C GLY A 15 -7.16 -0.57 -7.07
N ILE A 16 -6.51 -1.73 -7.19
CA ILE A 16 -6.68 -2.85 -6.26
C ILE A 16 -6.20 -2.45 -4.86
N ALA A 17 -5.00 -1.86 -4.75
CA ALA A 17 -4.46 -1.38 -3.48
C ALA A 17 -5.41 -0.38 -2.80
N PHE A 18 -5.97 0.56 -3.58
CA PHE A 18 -6.92 1.55 -3.09
C PHE A 18 -8.21 0.89 -2.59
N VAL A 19 -8.82 0.03 -3.39
CA VAL A 19 -10.06 -0.65 -3.06
C VAL A 19 -9.89 -1.51 -1.80
N VAL A 20 -8.83 -2.32 -1.75
CA VAL A 20 -8.56 -3.18 -0.58
C VAL A 20 -8.33 -2.33 0.66
N THR A 21 -7.49 -1.29 0.57
CA THR A 21 -7.24 -0.39 1.71
C THR A 21 -8.54 0.27 2.17
N TYR A 22 -9.35 0.77 1.25
CA TYR A 22 -10.61 1.45 1.54
C TYR A 22 -11.57 0.56 2.33
N PHE A 23 -11.69 -0.72 1.97
CA PHE A 23 -12.49 -1.70 2.72
C PHE A 23 -11.84 -2.14 4.03
N CYS A 24 -10.51 -2.19 4.10
CA CYS A 24 -9.79 -2.54 5.32
C CYS A 24 -9.83 -1.42 6.38
N VAL A 25 -9.96 -0.15 6.01
CA VAL A 25 -10.02 0.98 6.98
C VAL A 25 -11.16 0.86 8.00
N PRO A 26 -12.44 0.65 7.62
CA PRO A 26 -13.51 0.49 8.61
C PRO A 26 -13.36 -0.79 9.43
N LEU A 27 -12.78 -1.86 8.87
CA LEU A 27 -12.47 -3.08 9.59
C LEU A 27 -11.38 -2.85 10.64
N ALA A 28 -10.29 -2.19 10.26
CA ALA A 28 -9.19 -1.81 11.14
C ALA A 28 -9.68 -0.89 12.26
N LYS A 29 -10.62 0.02 11.97
CA LYS A 29 -11.30 0.83 13.00
C LYS A 29 -12.02 -0.07 14.01
N ARG A 30 -12.85 -1.01 13.56
CA ARG A 30 -13.58 -1.94 14.46
C ARG A 30 -12.63 -2.80 15.29
N ILE A 31 -11.55 -3.30 14.69
CA ILE A 31 -10.51 -4.08 15.38
C ILE A 31 -9.79 -3.20 16.42
N ALA A 32 -9.46 -1.95 16.09
CA ALA A 32 -8.84 -1.02 17.03
C ALA A 32 -9.70 -0.80 18.28
N PHE A 33 -11.02 -0.70 18.11
CA PHE A 33 -11.95 -0.60 19.24
C PHE A 33 -12.01 -1.90 20.06
N LYS A 34 -12.03 -3.07 19.41
CA LYS A 34 -12.06 -4.36 20.12
C LYS A 34 -10.77 -4.65 20.91
N PHE A 35 -9.61 -4.28 20.38
CA PHE A 35 -8.31 -4.51 21.00
C PHE A 35 -7.88 -3.37 21.95
N ASN A 36 -8.75 -2.37 22.21
CA ASN A 36 -8.40 -1.15 22.96
C ASN A 36 -7.14 -0.43 22.43
N ALA A 37 -6.84 -0.57 21.13
CA ALA A 37 -5.74 0.13 20.44
C ALA A 37 -6.14 1.58 20.09
N ILE A 38 -6.73 2.25 21.07
CA ILE A 38 -7.30 3.59 20.97
C ILE A 38 -6.37 4.55 21.70
N ASP A 39 -6.05 5.68 21.07
CA ASP A 39 -5.38 6.79 21.78
C ASP A 39 -6.46 7.64 22.46
N TYR A 40 -6.45 7.63 23.79
CA TYR A 40 -7.36 8.44 24.58
C TYR A 40 -6.81 9.86 24.72
N PRO A 41 -7.67 10.88 24.61
CA PRO A 41 -7.24 12.27 24.73
C PRO A 41 -6.71 12.56 26.14
N SER A 42 -5.63 13.32 26.24
CA SER A 42 -5.02 13.77 27.50
C SER A 42 -4.88 15.30 27.50
N ALA A 43 -4.64 15.92 28.66
CA ALA A 43 -4.57 17.38 28.82
C ALA A 43 -3.53 18.09 27.92
N ARG A 44 -2.60 17.35 27.31
CA ARG A 44 -1.58 17.85 26.36
C ARG A 44 -1.94 17.64 24.88
N ARG A 45 -2.94 16.80 24.56
CA ARG A 45 -3.33 16.50 23.16
C ARG A 45 -4.52 17.36 22.73
N VAL A 46 -4.43 17.93 21.52
CA VAL A 46 -5.48 18.78 20.92
C VAL A 46 -6.74 17.99 20.55
N ASN A 47 -6.60 16.69 20.29
CA ASN A 47 -7.71 15.82 19.92
C ASN A 47 -8.63 15.61 21.10
N LYS A 48 -9.93 15.87 20.91
CA LYS A 48 -10.96 15.68 21.95
C LYS A 48 -11.68 14.33 21.84
N THR A 49 -11.46 13.59 20.76
CA THR A 49 -12.10 12.31 20.50
C THR A 49 -11.07 11.17 20.47
N PRO A 50 -11.45 9.97 20.94
CA PRO A 50 -10.59 8.79 20.86
C PRO A 50 -10.28 8.43 19.41
N MET A 51 -8.99 8.34 19.06
CA MET A 51 -8.56 8.03 17.69
C MET A 51 -7.99 6.60 17.59
N PRO A 52 -8.44 5.79 16.61
CA PRO A 52 -7.89 4.46 16.38
C PRO A 52 -6.49 4.57 15.75
N ARG A 53 -5.49 3.86 16.29
CA ARG A 53 -4.10 3.90 15.80
C ARG A 53 -3.78 2.86 14.70
N MET A 54 -4.77 2.09 14.25
CA MET A 54 -4.58 0.93 13.37
C MET A 54 -4.65 1.26 11.85
N GLY A 55 -4.52 2.53 11.46
CA GLY A 55 -4.61 2.94 10.06
C GLY A 55 -3.51 2.36 9.18
N GLY A 56 -2.27 2.29 9.68
CA GLY A 56 -1.13 1.75 8.94
C GLY A 56 -1.30 0.27 8.56
N ILE A 57 -2.00 -0.51 9.38
CA ILE A 57 -2.27 -1.92 9.10
C ILE A 57 -3.24 -2.07 7.92
N ALA A 58 -4.24 -1.19 7.81
CA ALA A 58 -5.13 -1.19 6.65
C ALA A 58 -4.38 -0.90 5.34
N MET A 59 -3.44 0.05 5.37
CA MET A 59 -2.58 0.36 4.21
C MET A 59 -1.65 -0.81 3.88
N PHE A 60 -1.01 -1.41 4.88
CA PHE A 60 -0.14 -2.57 4.69
C PHE A 60 -0.86 -3.73 4.01
N MET A 61 -2.10 -4.03 4.43
CA MET A 61 -2.93 -5.06 3.82
C MET A 61 -3.25 -4.75 2.35
N GLY A 62 -3.53 -3.49 2.00
CA GLY A 62 -3.76 -3.08 0.62
C GLY A 62 -2.54 -3.25 -0.28
N VAL A 63 -1.36 -2.88 0.21
CA VAL A 63 -0.10 -3.07 -0.53
C VAL A 63 0.21 -4.56 -0.68
N MET A 64 0.05 -5.36 0.37
CA MET A 64 0.24 -6.82 0.29
C MET A 64 -0.70 -7.46 -0.73
N ALA A 65 -1.98 -7.08 -0.75
CA ALA A 65 -2.93 -7.59 -1.72
C ALA A 65 -2.54 -7.24 -3.16
N ALA A 66 -2.06 -6.02 -3.41
CA ALA A 66 -1.60 -5.62 -4.73
C ALA A 66 -0.35 -6.41 -5.16
N LEU A 67 0.60 -6.67 -4.26
CA LEU A 67 1.78 -7.49 -4.55
C LEU A 67 1.41 -8.95 -4.85
N VAL A 68 0.50 -9.54 -4.07
CA VAL A 68 0.01 -10.90 -4.34
C VAL A 68 -0.71 -10.95 -5.68
N PHE A 69 -1.50 -9.93 -6.00
CA PHE A 69 -2.19 -9.84 -7.29
C PHE A 69 -1.20 -9.74 -8.46
N GLU A 70 -0.14 -8.94 -8.33
CA GLU A 70 0.92 -8.86 -9.32
C GLU A 70 1.62 -10.20 -9.52
N LEU A 71 1.99 -10.88 -8.44
CA LEU A 71 2.64 -12.19 -8.48
C LEU A 71 1.76 -13.24 -9.17
N VAL A 72 0.46 -13.26 -8.86
CA VAL A 72 -0.50 -14.15 -9.51
C VAL A 72 -0.71 -13.76 -10.98
N GLY A 73 -0.74 -12.47 -11.28
CA GLY A 73 -0.82 -11.94 -12.63
C GLY A 73 0.34 -12.38 -13.51
N GLU A 74 1.55 -12.39 -12.96
CA GLU A 74 2.75 -12.89 -13.65
C GLU A 74 2.63 -14.40 -13.96
N VAL A 75 2.17 -15.21 -12.99
CA VAL A 75 2.09 -16.67 -13.15
C VAL A 75 0.95 -17.11 -14.06
N VAL A 76 -0.19 -16.41 -14.05
CA VAL A 76 -1.42 -16.84 -14.73
C VAL A 76 -1.64 -16.12 -16.07
N PHE A 77 -1.24 -14.84 -16.17
CA PHE A 77 -1.57 -13.97 -17.30
C PHE A 77 -0.35 -13.51 -18.12
N ASP A 78 0.85 -14.04 -17.82
CA ASP A 78 2.11 -13.71 -18.51
C ASP A 78 2.37 -12.19 -18.55
N TRP A 79 2.00 -11.49 -17.47
CA TRP A 79 2.22 -10.05 -17.28
C TRP A 79 3.72 -9.76 -17.12
N HIS A 80 4.45 -9.73 -18.24
CA HIS A 80 5.91 -9.57 -18.29
C HIS A 80 6.39 -8.11 -18.42
N GLU A 81 5.49 -7.11 -18.38
CA GLU A 81 5.86 -5.73 -18.73
C GLU A 81 6.57 -4.94 -17.62
N LEU A 82 6.19 -5.12 -16.34
CA LEU A 82 6.75 -4.32 -15.23
C LEU A 82 8.22 -4.67 -14.95
N TYR A 83 8.58 -5.95 -14.95
CA TYR A 83 9.96 -6.40 -14.77
C TYR A 83 10.88 -6.05 -15.94
N ARG A 84 10.36 -6.03 -17.18
CA ARG A 84 11.17 -5.68 -18.36
C ARG A 84 11.55 -4.19 -18.38
N SER A 85 10.68 -3.31 -17.88
CA SER A 85 10.98 -1.86 -17.73
C SER A 85 12.00 -1.57 -16.61
N ALA A 86 11.92 -2.27 -15.47
CA ALA A 86 12.85 -2.09 -14.35
C ALA A 86 14.30 -2.48 -14.72
N ARG A 87 14.50 -3.43 -15.65
CA ARG A 87 15.83 -3.81 -16.16
C ARG A 87 16.51 -2.72 -16.99
N PHE A 88 15.75 -1.77 -17.56
CA PHE A 88 16.28 -0.65 -18.33
C PHE A 88 16.54 0.60 -17.47
N LEU A 89 15.88 0.74 -16.31
CA LEU A 89 16.30 1.72 -15.31
C LEU A 89 17.56 1.17 -14.62
N GLN A 90 18.72 1.76 -14.91
CA GLN A 90 19.91 1.55 -14.08
C GLN A 90 19.62 2.03 -12.66
N VAL A 91 19.09 1.15 -11.81
CA VAL A 91 18.77 1.47 -10.42
C VAL A 91 20.08 1.78 -9.71
N ASN A 92 20.23 3.02 -9.26
CA ASN A 92 21.37 3.41 -8.44
C ASN A 92 21.17 2.86 -7.02
N TYR A 93 21.63 1.63 -6.80
CA TYR A 93 21.54 0.94 -5.51
C TYR A 93 22.16 1.74 -4.36
N VAL A 94 23.21 2.53 -4.62
CA VAL A 94 23.85 3.38 -3.61
C VAL A 94 22.91 4.50 -3.17
N GLY A 95 22.20 5.13 -4.12
CA GLY A 95 21.19 6.15 -3.81
C GLY A 95 20.01 5.60 -3.01
N VAL A 96 19.55 4.38 -3.33
CA VAL A 96 18.48 3.70 -2.60
C VAL A 96 18.90 3.38 -1.16
N LEU A 97 20.12 2.86 -0.97
CA LEU A 97 20.64 2.55 0.36
C LEU A 97 20.84 3.81 1.22
N ALA A 98 21.36 4.89 0.64
CA ALA A 98 21.51 6.17 1.33
C ALA A 98 20.15 6.72 1.81
N GLY A 99 19.10 6.59 0.99
CA GLY A 99 17.74 7.01 1.36
C GLY A 99 17.11 6.20 2.49
N LEU A 100 17.46 4.91 2.64
CA LEU A 100 16.96 4.07 3.75
C LEU A 100 17.64 4.38 5.10
N THR A 101 18.79 5.06 5.07
CA THR A 101 19.56 5.42 6.28
C THR A 101 19.25 6.80 6.84
N VAL A 102 18.40 7.59 6.18
CA VAL A 102 17.98 8.94 6.58
C VAL A 102 16.52 8.90 7.06
#